data_AF-A0A7S1NCN6-F1
#
_entry.id   AF-A0A7S1NCN6-F1
#
_cell.length_a   1.000
_cell.length_b   1.000
_cell.length_c   1.000
_cell.angle_alpha   90.00
_cell.angle_beta   90.00
_cell.angle_gamma   90.00
#
_symmetry.space_group_name_H-M   'P 1'
#
loop_
_entity.id
_entity.type
_entity.pdbx_description
1 polymer ?
#
loop_
_entity_poly.entity_id
_entity_poly.type
_entity_poly.pdbx_seq_one_letter_code
_entity_poly.pdbx_strand_id
1 'polypeptide(L)'
;TEATTVLFDKTGTLTQGNHAIKSVQVLPVAGAGRAEPSALASEDQALRLAATVEAGSQHPMALAISRASESRGLAPFRAEEYALEPGLGVRADVWLAEGDRRRVIVGNQLFLEDHGVALGPEAQQAADSIALRASTPVFISVQGDPQVGVLELAESLRPEALEAVST
;
A
#
# COMPACT_ATOMS: atom_id res chain seq x y z
N THR A 1 44.38 -18.64 -12.99
CA THR A 1 43.10 -19.21 -13.46
C THR A 1 42.02 -18.23 -13.08
N GLU A 2 41.53 -17.48 -14.06
CA GLU A 2 40.51 -16.45 -13.91
C GLU A 2 39.16 -17.09 -13.56
N ALA A 3 38.45 -16.53 -12.59
CA ALA A 3 37.06 -16.86 -12.32
C ALA A 3 36.18 -15.96 -13.20
N THR A 4 35.63 -16.51 -14.30
CA THR A 4 34.92 -15.77 -15.35
C THR A 4 33.40 -15.80 -15.20
N THR A 5 32.85 -15.87 -13.99
CA THR A 5 31.42 -15.63 -13.76
C THR A 5 31.20 -15.24 -12.31
N VAL A 6 30.81 -14.00 -12.07
CA VAL A 6 30.27 -13.56 -10.79
C VAL A 6 28.75 -13.59 -10.91
N LEU A 7 28.12 -14.55 -10.23
CA LEU A 7 26.67 -14.62 -10.11
C LEU A 7 26.27 -13.75 -8.91
N PHE A 8 25.74 -12.55 -9.15
CA PHE A 8 25.18 -11.74 -8.07
C PHE A 8 23.77 -12.25 -7.74
N ASP A 9 23.60 -12.78 -6.54
CA ASP A 9 22.28 -12.95 -5.94
C ASP A 9 21.70 -11.55 -5.64
N LYS A 10 20.53 -11.24 -6.20
CA LYS A 10 19.83 -9.95 -6.01
C LYS A 10 19.44 -9.75 -4.54
N THR A 11 19.38 -10.81 -3.76
CA THR A 11 18.88 -10.80 -2.39
C THR A 11 19.99 -10.45 -1.40
N GLY A 12 20.12 -9.15 -1.10
CA GLY A 12 20.86 -8.68 0.08
C GLY A 12 22.11 -7.82 -0.15
N THR A 13 22.54 -7.59 -1.40
CA THR A 13 23.79 -6.83 -1.67
C THR A 13 23.58 -5.40 -2.16
N LEU A 14 22.37 -5.00 -2.62
CA LEU A 14 22.15 -3.67 -3.23
C LEU A 14 21.02 -2.84 -2.59
N THR A 15 20.11 -3.43 -1.82
CA THR A 15 18.99 -2.73 -1.19
C THR A 15 19.02 -2.94 0.33
N GLN A 16 18.52 -1.98 1.10
CA GLN A 16 18.44 -2.14 2.56
C GLN A 16 17.26 -3.03 2.99
N GLY A 17 16.50 -3.59 2.04
CA GLY A 17 15.21 -4.25 2.32
C GLY A 17 14.13 -3.32 2.88
N ASN A 18 14.40 -2.01 2.98
CA ASN A 18 13.50 -1.02 3.56
C ASN A 18 12.62 -0.42 2.47
N HIS A 19 11.38 -0.91 2.38
CA HIS A 19 10.36 -0.22 1.61
C HIS A 19 9.92 1.06 2.36
N ALA A 20 9.44 2.05 1.61
CA ALA A 20 8.88 3.27 2.17
C ALA A 20 7.65 3.72 1.38
N ILE A 21 6.65 4.24 2.09
CA ILE A 21 5.51 4.92 1.49
C ILE A 21 5.94 6.33 1.09
N LYS A 22 5.97 6.62 -0.21
CA LYS A 22 6.42 7.91 -0.76
C LYS A 22 5.28 8.91 -0.91
N SER A 23 4.11 8.44 -1.31
CA SER A 23 2.92 9.25 -1.48
C SER A 23 1.68 8.41 -1.15
N VAL A 24 0.61 9.09 -0.75
CA VAL A 24 -0.72 8.52 -0.54
C VAL A 24 -1.67 9.42 -1.31
N GLN A 25 -2.59 8.86 -2.06
CA GLN A 25 -3.62 9.60 -2.77
C GLN A 25 -4.98 8.98 -2.47
N VAL A 26 -6.03 9.80 -2.43
CA VAL A 26 -7.41 9.36 -2.30
C VAL A 26 -8.13 9.77 -3.57
N LEU A 27 -8.64 8.79 -4.31
CA LEU A 27 -9.20 8.97 -5.64
C LEU A 27 -10.55 8.27 -5.76
N PRO A 28 -11.45 8.71 -6.64
CA PRO A 28 -12.76 8.09 -6.79
C PRO A 28 -12.66 6.68 -7.40
N VAL A 29 -13.54 5.78 -6.96
CA VAL A 29 -13.78 4.51 -7.67
C VAL A 29 -14.55 4.74 -8.96
N ALA A 30 -14.56 3.77 -9.87
CA ALA A 30 -15.28 3.90 -11.13
C ALA A 30 -16.80 4.08 -10.89
N GLY A 31 -17.38 5.10 -11.52
CA GLY A 31 -18.83 5.37 -11.43
C GLY A 31 -19.28 6.00 -10.11
N ALA A 32 -18.37 6.35 -9.20
CA ALA A 32 -18.73 7.04 -7.96
C ALA A 32 -19.23 8.47 -8.20
N GLY A 33 -20.31 8.83 -7.50
CA GLY A 33 -20.78 10.21 -7.40
C GLY A 33 -19.92 11.05 -6.44
N ARG A 34 -20.01 12.38 -6.54
CA ARG A 34 -19.15 13.33 -5.81
C ARG A 34 -19.56 13.62 -4.35
N ALA A 35 -20.63 13.03 -3.83
CA ALA A 35 -21.34 13.57 -2.65
C ALA A 35 -21.57 12.61 -1.48
N GLU A 36 -21.04 11.39 -1.50
CA GLU A 36 -21.21 10.46 -0.38
C GLU A 36 -20.13 10.66 0.70
N PRO A 37 -20.46 10.57 2.00
CA PRO A 37 -19.47 10.52 3.06
C PRO A 37 -18.47 9.39 2.81
N SER A 38 -17.18 9.69 2.93
CA SER A 38 -16.10 8.74 2.69
C SER A 38 -15.33 8.46 3.97
N ALA A 39 -15.11 7.18 4.26
CA ALA A 39 -14.16 6.72 5.28
C ALA A 39 -12.72 6.97 4.85
N LEU A 40 -12.47 7.08 3.54
CA LEU A 40 -11.18 7.43 2.94
C LEU A 40 -11.04 8.93 2.70
N ALA A 41 -11.66 9.80 3.50
CA ALA A 41 -11.72 11.25 3.25
C ALA A 41 -10.35 11.99 3.21
N SER A 42 -9.24 11.36 3.61
CA SER A 42 -7.91 11.95 3.56
C SER A 42 -6.81 10.91 3.39
N GLU A 43 -5.62 11.36 2.99
CA GLU A 43 -4.42 10.54 2.91
C GLU A 43 -4.06 9.88 4.25
N ASP A 44 -4.23 10.60 5.35
CA ASP A 44 -3.98 10.06 6.69
C ASP A 44 -5.00 8.99 7.07
N GLN A 45 -6.27 9.14 6.69
CA GLN A 45 -7.27 8.08 6.91
C GLN A 45 -6.96 6.84 6.08
N ALA A 46 -6.59 7.02 4.81
CA ALA A 46 -6.16 5.91 3.97
C ALA A 46 -4.95 5.19 4.58
N LEU A 47 -3.91 5.91 4.98
CA LEU A 47 -2.71 5.34 5.59
C LEU A 47 -3.01 4.63 6.93
N ARG A 48 -3.85 5.23 7.77
CA ARG A 48 -4.29 4.67 9.05
C ARG A 48 -5.06 3.36 8.87
N LEU A 49 -5.96 3.31 7.89
CA LEU A 49 -6.71 2.10 7.55
C LEU A 49 -5.78 1.02 7.01
N ALA A 50 -4.83 1.38 6.14
CA ALA A 50 -3.79 0.48 5.65
C ALA A 50 -3.04 -0.18 6.80
N ALA A 51 -2.51 0.64 7.71
CA ALA A 51 -1.73 0.18 8.85
C ALA A 51 -2.55 -0.68 9.81
N THR A 52 -3.84 -0.38 9.97
CA THR A 52 -4.76 -1.19 10.78
C THR A 52 -4.89 -2.60 10.20
N VAL A 53 -5.14 -2.73 8.91
CA VAL A 53 -5.33 -4.05 8.27
C VAL A 53 -4.02 -4.84 8.21
N GLU A 54 -2.90 -4.15 8.00
CA GLU A 54 -1.56 -4.75 7.90
C GLU A 54 -0.89 -5.03 9.26
N ALA A 55 -1.53 -4.68 10.40
CA ALA A 55 -0.90 -4.73 11.73
C ALA A 55 -0.36 -6.13 12.13
N GLY A 56 -0.92 -7.20 11.56
CA GLY A 56 -0.48 -8.59 11.80
C GLY A 56 0.58 -9.11 10.81
N SER A 57 0.94 -8.33 9.80
CA SER A 57 1.79 -8.74 8.68
C SER A 57 3.24 -8.34 8.92
N GLN A 58 4.17 -9.29 8.76
CA GLN A 58 5.61 -9.03 8.82
C GLN A 58 6.23 -8.77 7.43
N HIS A 59 5.40 -8.64 6.40
CA HIS A 59 5.88 -8.36 5.06
C HIS A 59 6.55 -6.98 4.99
N PRO A 60 7.59 -6.79 4.15
CA PRO A 60 8.27 -5.50 4.03
C PRO A 60 7.34 -4.31 3.72
N MET A 61 6.27 -4.54 2.95
CA MET A 61 5.22 -3.56 2.68
C MET A 61 4.46 -3.14 3.94
N ALA A 62 4.00 -4.13 4.74
CA ALA A 62 3.30 -3.89 5.99
C ALA A 62 4.15 -3.05 6.96
N LEU A 63 5.44 -3.37 7.06
CA LEU A 63 6.39 -2.61 7.88
C LEU A 63 6.55 -1.16 7.37
N ALA A 64 6.59 -0.95 6.06
CA ALA A 64 6.66 0.39 5.48
C ALA A 64 5.40 1.22 5.78
N ILE A 65 4.23 0.59 5.67
CA ILE A 65 2.93 1.20 5.99
C ILE A 65 2.85 1.54 7.48
N SER A 66 3.21 0.61 8.38
CA SER A 66 3.19 0.83 9.83
C SER A 66 4.09 2.00 10.22
N ARG A 67 5.34 2.02 9.72
CA ARG A 67 6.29 3.11 9.98
C ARG A 67 5.77 4.46 9.49
N ALA A 68 5.16 4.50 8.31
CA ALA A 68 4.59 5.73 7.77
C ALA A 68 3.41 6.23 8.63
N SER A 69 2.54 5.32 9.07
CA SER A 69 1.43 5.64 9.99
C SER A 69 1.92 6.15 11.35
N GLU A 70 2.89 5.47 11.95
CA GLU A 70 3.52 5.84 13.23
C GLU A 70 4.20 7.22 13.15
N SER A 71 4.93 7.51 12.06
CA SER A 71 5.59 8.81 11.88
C SER A 71 4.62 10.00 11.79
N ARG A 72 3.36 9.73 11.42
CA ARG A 72 2.28 10.72 11.36
C ARG A 72 1.45 10.75 12.66
N GLY A 73 1.78 9.93 13.65
CA GLY A 73 1.03 9.84 14.91
C GLY A 73 -0.36 9.23 14.77
N LEU A 74 -0.58 8.40 13.73
CA LEU A 74 -1.89 7.82 13.42
C LEU A 74 -2.08 6.52 14.20
N ALA A 75 -2.85 6.57 15.28
CA ALA A 75 -3.18 5.40 16.08
C ALA A 75 -4.11 4.44 15.30
N PRO A 76 -3.84 3.12 15.25
CA PRO A 76 -4.66 2.19 14.47
C PRO A 76 -6.10 2.13 14.97
N PHE A 77 -7.02 1.72 14.10
CA PHE A 77 -8.38 1.38 14.50
C PHE A 77 -8.42 0.02 15.20
N ARG A 78 -9.55 -0.29 15.82
CA ARG A 78 -9.85 -1.67 16.21
C ARG A 78 -10.25 -2.44 14.95
N ALA A 79 -9.66 -3.61 14.75
CA ALA A 79 -10.01 -4.50 13.65
C ALA A 79 -9.97 -5.98 14.06
N GLU A 80 -10.71 -6.80 13.33
CA GLU A 80 -10.92 -8.23 13.54
C GLU A 80 -11.04 -8.96 12.20
N GLU A 81 -11.16 -10.29 12.21
CA GLU A 81 -11.35 -11.10 10.99
C GLU A 81 -10.26 -10.92 9.92
N TYR A 82 -9.01 -10.79 10.37
CA TYR A 82 -7.84 -10.68 9.50
C TYR A 82 -7.69 -11.90 8.59
N ALA A 83 -7.48 -11.66 7.30
CA ALA A 83 -7.16 -12.69 6.33
C ALA A 83 -6.11 -12.19 5.32
N LEU A 84 -5.22 -13.10 4.93
CA LEU A 84 -4.20 -12.89 3.90
C LEU A 84 -4.59 -13.72 2.68
N GLU A 85 -4.63 -13.08 1.52
CA GLU A 85 -4.71 -13.74 0.22
C GLU A 85 -3.32 -13.68 -0.44
N PRO A 86 -2.57 -14.80 -0.46
CA PRO A 86 -1.19 -14.82 -0.91
C PRO A 86 -1.02 -14.23 -2.32
N GLY A 87 -0.14 -13.25 -2.46
CA GLY A 87 0.15 -12.58 -3.73
C GLY A 87 -0.88 -11.52 -4.16
N LEU A 88 -1.97 -11.33 -3.40
CA LEU A 88 -3.03 -10.37 -3.71
C LEU A 88 -3.08 -9.23 -2.68
N GLY A 89 -3.21 -9.57 -1.39
CA GLY A 89 -3.40 -8.57 -0.35
C GLY A 89 -3.91 -9.14 0.96
N VAL A 90 -4.33 -8.25 1.84
CA VAL A 90 -4.89 -8.54 3.16
C VAL A 90 -6.23 -7.84 3.35
N ARG A 91 -7.08 -8.40 4.20
CA ARG A 91 -8.36 -7.80 4.58
C ARG A 91 -8.61 -7.95 6.06
N ALA A 92 -9.41 -7.04 6.61
CA ALA A 92 -9.94 -7.12 7.97
C ALA A 92 -11.28 -6.38 8.05
N ASP A 93 -12.09 -6.72 9.05
CA ASP A 93 -13.27 -5.94 9.40
C ASP A 93 -12.87 -4.88 10.44
N VAL A 94 -13.00 -3.61 10.09
CA VAL A 94 -12.49 -2.46 10.87
C VAL A 94 -13.66 -1.67 11.48
N TRP A 95 -13.52 -1.31 12.76
CA TRP A 95 -14.45 -0.45 13.47
C TRP A 95 -14.05 1.02 13.28
N LEU A 96 -14.78 1.74 12.43
CA LEU A 96 -14.52 3.15 12.10
C LEU A 96 -15.12 4.11 13.14
N ALA A 97 -16.26 3.73 13.69
CA ALA A 97 -16.96 4.40 14.80
C ALA A 97 -17.79 3.37 15.58
N GLU A 98 -18.42 3.79 16.68
CA GLU A 98 -19.32 2.92 17.43
C GLU A 98 -20.51 2.49 16.54
N GLY A 99 -20.66 1.18 16.34
CA GLY A 99 -21.68 0.61 15.47
C GLY A 99 -21.36 0.65 13.97
N ASP A 100 -20.24 1.23 13.55
CA ASP A 100 -19.80 1.26 12.15
C ASP A 100 -18.61 0.31 11.94
N ARG A 101 -18.92 -0.91 11.48
CA ARG A 101 -17.95 -1.93 11.13
C ARG A 101 -18.01 -2.18 9.63
N ARG A 102 -16.88 -1.96 8.95
CA ARG A 102 -16.77 -2.12 7.49
C ARG A 102 -15.57 -2.98 7.14
N ARG A 103 -15.70 -3.76 6.08
CA ARG A 103 -14.57 -4.49 5.52
C ARG A 103 -13.61 -3.53 4.85
N VAL A 104 -12.33 -3.67 5.16
CA VAL A 104 -11.24 -2.94 4.54
C VAL A 104 -10.30 -3.93 3.89
N ILE A 105 -9.89 -3.65 2.66
CA ILE A 105 -8.95 -4.45 1.90
C ILE A 105 -7.74 -3.61 1.52
N VAL A 106 -6.55 -4.21 1.58
CA VAL A 106 -5.27 -3.60 1.17
C VAL A 106 -4.57 -4.58 0.25
N GLY A 107 -4.20 -4.18 -0.96
CA GLY A 107 -3.56 -5.10 -1.90
C GLY A 107 -3.33 -4.53 -3.29
N ASN A 108 -3.10 -5.41 -4.25
CA ASN A 108 -2.95 -5.04 -5.66
C ASN A 108 -4.32 -4.76 -6.33
N GLN A 109 -4.29 -4.30 -7.58
CA GLN A 109 -5.50 -4.00 -8.34
C GLN A 109 -6.43 -5.22 -8.49
N LEU A 110 -5.87 -6.40 -8.79
CA LEU A 110 -6.65 -7.64 -8.95
C LEU A 110 -7.42 -7.98 -7.67
N PHE A 111 -6.81 -7.77 -6.50
CA PHE A 111 -7.47 -8.01 -5.22
C PHE A 111 -8.69 -7.11 -5.00
N LEU A 112 -8.62 -5.85 -5.44
CA LEU A 112 -9.76 -4.93 -5.41
C LEU A 112 -10.86 -5.37 -6.37
N GLU A 113 -10.50 -5.77 -7.58
CA GLU A 113 -11.44 -6.25 -8.60
C GLU A 113 -12.17 -7.52 -8.14
N ASP A 114 -11.47 -8.47 -7.52
CA ASP A 114 -12.05 -9.67 -6.90
C ASP A 114 -13.05 -9.36 -5.79
N HIS A 115 -12.92 -8.18 -5.17
CA HIS A 115 -13.84 -7.65 -4.15
C HIS A 115 -14.89 -6.67 -4.71
N GLY A 116 -15.02 -6.58 -6.03
CA GLY A 116 -16.01 -5.75 -6.71
C GLY A 116 -15.68 -4.25 -6.74
N VAL A 117 -14.42 -3.88 -6.52
CA VAL A 117 -13.96 -2.49 -6.52
C VAL A 117 -13.18 -2.22 -7.80
N ALA A 118 -13.80 -1.51 -8.74
CA ALA A 118 -13.13 -1.09 -9.97
C ALA A 118 -12.49 0.30 -9.79
N LEU A 119 -11.24 0.44 -10.22
CA LEU A 119 -10.52 1.71 -10.18
C LEU A 119 -11.14 2.72 -11.14
N GLY A 120 -11.32 3.97 -10.67
CA GLY A 120 -11.68 5.08 -11.54
C GLY A 120 -10.50 5.52 -12.43
N PRO A 121 -10.75 6.33 -13.49
CA PRO A 121 -9.70 6.77 -14.41
C PRO A 121 -8.52 7.47 -13.72
N GLU A 122 -8.80 8.28 -12.70
CA GLU A 122 -7.78 9.00 -11.93
C GLU A 122 -6.91 8.03 -11.11
N ALA A 123 -7.53 7.03 -10.48
CA ALA A 123 -6.82 5.99 -9.74
C ALA A 123 -5.95 5.12 -10.65
N GLN A 124 -6.44 4.78 -11.85
CA GLN A 124 -5.66 4.06 -12.86
C GLN A 124 -4.45 4.90 -13.31
N GLN A 125 -4.65 6.18 -13.61
CA GLN A 125 -3.57 7.08 -14.00
C GLN A 125 -2.50 7.23 -12.90
N ALA A 126 -2.93 7.33 -11.63
CA ALA A 126 -2.02 7.38 -10.50
C ALA A 126 -1.20 6.09 -10.38
N ALA A 127 -1.83 4.92 -10.54
CA ALA A 127 -1.17 3.62 -10.52
C ALA A 127 -0.13 3.49 -11.64
N ASP A 128 -0.49 3.86 -12.87
CA ASP A 128 0.40 3.83 -14.03
C ASP A 128 1.60 4.77 -13.81
N SER A 129 1.37 5.96 -13.27
CA SER A 129 2.41 6.93 -12.94
C SER A 129 3.38 6.40 -11.88
N ILE A 130 2.87 5.72 -10.86
CA ILE A 130 3.68 5.06 -9.82
C ILE A 130 4.55 3.96 -10.44
N ALA A 131 3.95 3.09 -11.26
CA ALA A 131 4.66 2.00 -11.93
C ALA A 131 5.78 2.52 -12.84
N LEU A 132 5.56 3.62 -13.57
CA LEU A 132 6.57 4.28 -14.40
C LEU A 132 7.78 4.79 -13.60
N ARG A 133 7.64 5.04 -12.30
CA ARG A 133 8.74 5.41 -11.41
C ARG A 133 9.48 4.20 -10.80
N ALA A 134 9.19 2.98 -11.25
CA ALA A 134 9.65 1.74 -10.65
C ALA A 134 9.24 1.58 -9.17
N SER A 135 8.17 2.26 -8.76
CA SER A 135 7.49 2.06 -7.49
C SER A 135 6.30 1.10 -7.67
N THR A 136 5.83 0.51 -6.59
CA THR A 136 4.66 -0.38 -6.59
C THR A 136 3.42 0.36 -6.08
N PRO A 137 2.32 0.42 -6.84
CA PRO A 137 1.06 0.93 -6.33
C PRO A 137 0.39 -0.12 -5.43
N VAL A 138 0.00 0.31 -4.24
CA VAL A 138 -0.77 -0.49 -3.28
C VAL A 138 -2.09 0.20 -3.05
N PHE A 139 -3.19 -0.53 -3.13
CA PHE A 139 -4.53 0.03 -3.07
C PHE A 139 -5.21 -0.30 -1.76
N ILE A 140 -6.13 0.58 -1.35
CA ILE A 140 -6.96 0.41 -0.16
C ILE A 140 -8.39 0.72 -0.53
N SER A 141 -9.32 -0.15 -0.15
CA SER A 141 -10.75 0.12 -0.29
C SER A 141 -11.50 -0.22 0.99
N VAL A 142 -12.57 0.52 1.23
CA VAL A 142 -13.52 0.29 2.31
C VAL A 142 -14.87 -0.09 1.68
N GLN A 143 -15.52 -1.13 2.22
CA GLN A 143 -16.75 -1.68 1.66
C GLN A 143 -17.86 -0.62 1.51
N GLY A 144 -18.25 -0.32 0.27
CA GLY A 144 -19.30 0.66 -0.05
C GLY A 144 -18.81 2.11 -0.08
N ASP A 145 -17.50 2.33 -0.04
CA ASP A 145 -16.91 3.66 -0.06
C ASP A 145 -16.75 4.17 -1.51
N PRO A 146 -17.04 5.45 -1.79
CA PRO A 146 -16.88 6.02 -3.13
C PRO A 146 -15.42 6.26 -3.52
N GLN A 147 -14.47 6.05 -2.61
CA GLN A 147 -13.05 6.34 -2.82
C GLN A 147 -12.17 5.08 -2.66
N VAL A 148 -10.98 5.18 -3.22
CA VAL A 148 -9.88 4.23 -3.10
C VAL A 148 -8.63 5.00 -2.67
N GLY A 149 -7.87 4.44 -1.75
CA GLY A 149 -6.53 4.90 -1.42
C GLY A 149 -5.51 4.28 -2.38
N VAL A 150 -4.57 5.08 -2.88
CA VAL A 150 -3.44 4.62 -3.69
C VAL A 150 -2.14 5.02 -3.00
N LEU A 151 -1.36 4.04 -2.57
CA LEU A 151 -0.11 4.20 -1.85
C LEU A 151 1.05 3.88 -2.79
N GLU A 152 2.03 4.77 -2.85
CA GLU A 152 3.27 4.52 -3.57
C GLU A 152 4.29 3.85 -2.66
N LEU A 153 4.52 2.56 -2.87
CA LEU A 153 5.55 1.80 -2.19
C LEU A 153 6.84 1.80 -3.03
N ALA A 154 7.89 2.44 -2.53
CA ALA A 154 9.19 2.43 -3.17
C ALA A 154 10.21 1.63 -2.36
N GLU A 155 11.12 0.93 -3.03
CA GLU A 155 12.31 0.38 -2.40
C GLU A 155 13.28 1.54 -2.06
N SER A 156 13.69 1.66 -0.80
CA SER A 156 14.73 2.62 -0.44
C SER A 156 16.10 1.99 -0.68
N LEU A 157 16.86 2.60 -1.58
CA LEU A 157 18.29 2.29 -1.75
C LEU A 157 19.06 2.74 -0.51
N ARG A 158 20.12 2.01 -0.15
CA ARG A 158 21.09 2.48 0.86
C ARG A 158 21.75 3.76 0.32
N PRO A 159 22.01 4.78 1.14
CA PRO A 159 22.84 5.92 0.74
C PRO A 159 24.20 5.48 0.16
N GLU A 160 24.75 4.40 0.71
CA GLU A 160 26.00 3.73 0.31
C GLU A 160 25.96 3.13 -1.11
N ALA A 161 24.78 2.85 -1.68
CA ALA A 161 24.65 2.26 -3.01
C ALA A 161 24.93 3.27 -4.14
N LEU A 162 24.89 4.57 -3.86
CA LEU A 162 25.21 5.62 -4.83
C LEU A 162 26.71 5.75 -5.11
N GLU A 163 27.58 5.25 -4.22
CA GLU A 163 29.04 5.30 -4.43
C GLU A 163 29.56 4.19 -5.36
N ALA A 164 28.79 3.11 -5.57
CA ALA A 164 29.25 1.93 -6.33
C ALA A 164 29.02 2.01 -7.85
N VAL A 165 28.29 3.01 -8.36
CA VAL A 165 28.00 3.16 -9.81
C VAL A 165 28.84 4.27 -10.46
N SER A 166 29.77 4.88 -9.73
CA SER A 166 30.65 5.95 -10.25
C SER A 166 32.07 5.47 -10.60
N THR A 167 32.29 4.18 -10.88
CA THR A 167 33.60 3.68 -11.34
C THR A 167 33.49 2.88 -12.63
#